data_AF-A0AAE1SYD2-F1
#
_entry.id   AF-A0AAE1SYD2-F1
#
_cell.length_a   1.000
_cell.length_b   1.000
_cell.length_c   1.000
_cell.angle_alpha   90.00
_cell.angle_beta   90.00
_cell.angle_gamma   90.00
#
_symmetry.space_group_name_H-M   'P 1'
#
loop_
_entity.id
_entity.type
_entity.pdbx_description
1 polymer ?
#
loop_
_entity_poly.entity_id
_entity_poly.type
_entity_poly.pdbx_seq_one_letter_code
_entity_poly.pdbx_strand_id
1 'polypeptide(L)' 'MASPSDDNGDRKRAICTELEDLRHHIREIDMHLDEIILRGNIAELLGIEHRHAAYVKKEKELQDELENNYNVFYRRYL' A
#
# COMPACT_ATOMS: atom_id res chain seq x y z
N MET A 1 2.66 25.45 -24.41
CA MET A 1 2.82 24.01 -24.71
C MET A 1 3.45 23.40 -23.48
N ALA A 2 2.69 22.62 -22.71
CA ALA A 2 3.20 21.94 -21.51
C ALA A 2 4.07 20.77 -21.99
N SER A 3 5.32 20.72 -21.55
CA SER A 3 6.23 19.62 -21.87
C SER A 3 5.69 18.33 -21.25
N PRO A 4 5.60 17.22 -22.00
CA PRO A 4 5.05 15.93 -21.53
C PRO A 4 5.94 15.22 -20.48
N SER A 5 6.99 15.89 -20.00
CA SER A 5 7.99 15.36 -19.07
C SER A 5 7.62 15.53 -17.59
N ASP A 6 6.74 16.48 -17.23
CA ASP A 6 6.34 16.75 -15.84
C ASP A 6 5.32 15.73 -15.31
N ASP A 7 4.40 15.28 -16.16
CA ASP A 7 3.27 14.41 -15.78
C ASP A 7 3.73 13.04 -15.25
N ASN A 8 4.81 12.50 -15.82
CA ASN A 8 5.38 11.22 -15.40
C ASN A 8 6.12 11.32 -14.06
N GLY A 9 6.71 12.47 -13.74
CA GLY A 9 7.35 12.73 -12.46
C GLY A 9 6.33 12.91 -11.33
N ASP A 10 5.23 13.59 -11.61
CA ASP A 10 4.12 13.78 -10.68
C ASP A 10 3.39 12.48 -10.37
N ARG A 11 3.09 11.67 -11.39
CA ARG A 11 2.48 10.35 -11.19
C ARG A 11 3.39 9.43 -10.38
N LYS A 12 4.69 9.38 -10.68
CA LYS A 12 5.66 8.59 -9.89
C LYS A 12 5.67 9.01 -8.42
N ARG A 13 5.69 10.33 -8.13
CA ARG A 13 5.64 10.84 -6.75
C ARG A 13 4.35 10.44 -6.05
N ALA A 14 3.21 10.59 -6.72
CA ALA A 14 1.92 10.18 -6.18
C ALA A 14 1.88 8.68 -5.83
N ILE A 15 2.41 7.80 -6.70
CA ILE A 15 2.48 6.37 -6.42
C ILE A 15 3.39 6.07 -5.20
N CYS A 16 4.51 6.77 -5.07
CA CYS A 16 5.39 6.62 -3.89
C CYS A 16 4.67 6.99 -2.59
N THR A 17 3.98 8.12 -2.57
CA THR A 17 3.19 8.57 -1.41
C THR A 17 2.08 7.59 -1.09
N GLU A 18 1.36 7.11 -2.11
CA GLU A 18 0.28 6.13 -1.93
C GLU A 18 0.79 4.79 -1.40
N LEU A 19 1.99 4.35 -1.79
CA LEU A 19 2.65 3.17 -1.23
C LEU A 19 3.06 3.36 0.23
N GLU A 20 3.56 4.53 0.61
CA GLU A 20 3.90 4.85 1.99
C GLU A 20 2.66 4.82 2.89
N ASP A 21 1.57 5.43 2.44
CA ASP A 21 0.28 5.43 3.15
C ASP A 21 -0.29 4.01 3.30
N LEU A 22 -0.26 3.20 2.23
CA LEU A 22 -0.72 1.81 2.29
C LEU A 22 0.10 0.97 3.28
N ARG A 23 1.43 1.12 3.28
CA ARG A 23 2.30 0.44 4.23
C ARG A 23 2.08 0.89 5.65
N HIS A 24 1.78 2.16 5.86
CA HIS A 24 1.40 2.67 7.17
C HIS A 24 0.14 1.97 7.68
N HIS A 25 -0.93 1.92 6.88
CA HIS A 25 -2.16 1.23 7.26
C HIS A 25 -2.00 -0.28 7.48
N ILE A 26 -1.17 -0.96 6.68
CA ILE A 26 -0.85 -2.37 6.89
C ILE A 26 -0.17 -2.56 8.26
N ARG A 27 0.83 -1.74 8.58
CA ARG A 27 1.52 -1.79 9.88
C ARG A 27 0.58 -1.49 11.05
N GLU A 28 -0.32 -0.52 10.91
CA GLU A 28 -1.34 -0.23 11.93
C GLU A 28 -2.24 -1.44 12.17
N ILE A 29 -2.69 -2.11 11.10
CA ILE A 29 -3.48 -3.33 11.20
C ILE A 29 -2.69 -4.43 11.93
N ASP A 30 -1.45 -4.68 11.50
CA ASP A 30 -0.59 -5.71 12.10
C ASP A 30 -0.37 -5.45 13.59
N MET A 31 -0.16 -4.20 13.99
CA MET A 31 0.02 -3.81 15.39
C MET A 31 -1.22 -4.06 16.26
N HIS A 32 -2.42 -3.89 15.69
CA HIS A 32 -3.66 -4.08 16.42
C HIS A 32 -4.24 -5.48 16.30
N LEU A 33 -3.73 -6.31 15.37
CA LEU A 33 -4.26 -7.65 15.08
C LEU A 33 -4.30 -8.54 16.32
N ASP A 34 -3.22 -8.54 17.11
CA ASP A 34 -3.12 -9.30 18.36
C ASP A 34 -4.19 -8.88 19.38
N GLU A 35 -4.48 -7.58 19.50
CA GLU A 35 -5.53 -7.08 20.41
C GLU A 35 -6.92 -7.54 19.96
N ILE A 36 -7.18 -7.55 18.65
CA ILE A 36 -8.47 -7.98 18.09
C ILE A 36 -8.67 -9.48 18.29
N ILE A 37 -7.61 -10.27 18.09
CA ILE A 37 -7.60 -11.71 18.35
C ILE A 37 -7.89 -11.97 19.84
N LEU A 38 -7.23 -11.24 20.75
CA LEU A 38 -7.44 -11.37 22.19
C LEU A 38 -8.85 -11.00 22.64
N ARG A 39 -9.50 -10.04 21.96
CA ARG A 39 -10.91 -9.68 22.22
C ARG A 39 -11.91 -10.73 21.73
N GLY A 40 -11.47 -11.71 20.93
CA GLY A 40 -12.32 -12.81 20.44
C GLY A 40 -13.42 -12.37 19.48
N ASN A 41 -13.31 -11.17 18.89
CA ASN A 41 -14.33 -10.63 17.99
C ASN A 41 -14.05 -11.07 16.54
N ILE A 42 -14.59 -12.24 16.17
CA ILE A 42 -14.38 -12.85 14.85
C ILE A 42 -14.87 -11.95 13.71
N ALA A 43 -15.97 -11.21 13.90
CA ALA A 43 -16.50 -10.33 12.87
C ALA A 43 -15.57 -9.14 12.59
N GLU A 44 -15.00 -8.56 13.64
CA GLU A 44 -14.01 -7.49 13.55
C GLU A 44 -12.70 -7.99 12.93
N LEU A 45 -12.25 -9.19 13.32
CA LEU A 45 -11.08 -9.84 12.72
C LEU A 45 -11.26 -10.03 11.20
N LEU A 46 -12.38 -10.60 10.76
CA LEU A 46 -12.68 -10.79 9.33
C LEU A 46 -12.75 -9.46 8.57
N GLY A 47 -13.34 -8.43 9.18
CA GLY A 47 -13.42 -7.10 8.57
C GLY A 47 -12.03 -6.43 8.43
N ILE A 48 -11.13 -6.68 9.38
CA ILE A 48 -9.77 -6.16 9.35
C ILE A 48 -8.89 -6.93 8.37
N GLU A 49 -8.98 -8.25 8.35
CA GLU A 49 -8.32 -9.11 7.36
C GLU A 49 -8.74 -8.76 5.93
N HIS A 50 -10.03 -8.48 5.70
CA HIS A 50 -10.48 -8.05 4.37
C HIS A 50 -9.85 -6.71 3.95
N ARG A 51 -9.77 -5.74 4.86
CA ARG A 51 -9.12 -4.45 4.60
C ARG A 51 -7.62 -4.62 4.36
N HIS A 52 -6.96 -5.43 5.18
CA HIS A 52 -5.56 -5.77 5.04
C HIS A 52 -5.28 -6.39 3.66
N ALA A 53 -6.06 -7.39 3.24
CA ALA A 53 -5.94 -7.99 1.92
C ALA A 53 -6.15 -6.99 0.78
N ALA A 54 -7.07 -6.03 0.93
CA ALA A 54 -7.28 -4.97 -0.05
C ALA A 54 -6.07 -4.03 -0.15
N TYR A 55 -5.48 -3.65 0.97
CA TYR A 55 -4.27 -2.81 0.98
C TYR A 55 -3.07 -3.52 0.38
N VAL A 56 -2.83 -4.79 0.72
CA VAL A 56 -1.75 -5.59 0.14
C VAL A 56 -1.92 -5.76 -1.37
N LYS A 57 -3.15 -6.01 -1.83
CA LYS A 57 -3.45 -6.10 -3.27
C LYS A 57 -3.10 -4.80 -3.99
N LYS A 58 -3.53 -3.67 -3.44
CA LYS A 58 -3.27 -2.34 -4.01
C LYS A 58 -1.78 -1.98 -3.98
N GLU A 59 -1.08 -2.35 -2.90
CA GLU A 59 0.37 -2.16 -2.80
C GLU A 59 1.08 -2.89 -3.95
N LYS A 60 0.68 -4.14 -4.23
CA LYS A 60 1.24 -4.91 -5.33
C LYS A 60 0.95 -4.27 -6.70
N GLU A 61 -0.27 -3.83 -6.94
CA GLU A 61 -0.65 -3.17 -8.21
C GLU A 61 0.21 -1.91 -8.46
N LEU A 62 0.46 -1.11 -7.42
CA LEU A 62 1.29 0.10 -7.51
C LEU A 62 2.79 -0.23 -7.66
N GLN A 63 3.26 -1.30 -7.03
CA GLN A 63 4.63 -1.80 -7.24
C GLN A 63 4.82 -2.28 -8.68
N ASP A 64 3.85 -3.03 -9.22
CA ASP A 64 3.85 -3.47 -10.61
C ASP A 64 3.81 -2.26 -11.57
N GLU A 65 3.05 -1.20 -11.26
CA GLU A 65 3.05 0.05 -12.04
C GLU A 65 4.43 0.73 -12.03
N LEU A 66 5.11 0.76 -10.88
CA LEU A 66 6.46 1.33 -10.76
C LEU A 66 7.54 0.53 -11.50
N GLU A 67 7.46 -0.79 -11.43
CA GLU A 67 8.40 -1.67 -12.11
C GLU A 67 8.21 -1.56 -13.63
N ASN A 68 6.97 -1.67 -14.12
CA ASN A 68 6.67 -1.69 -15.54
C ASN A 68 6.83 -0.33 -16.22
N ASN A 69 6.40 0.76 -15.58
CA ASN A 69 6.38 2.09 -16.23
C ASN A 69 7.62 2.92 -15.94
N TYR A 70 8.34 2.63 -14.85
CA TYR A 70 9.45 3.47 -14.39
C TYR A 70 10.75 2.70 -14.15
N ASN A 71 10.79 1.37 -14.35
CA ASN A 71 11.93 0.50 -14.01
C ASN A 71 12.41 0.71 -12.56
N VAL A 72 11.50 1.07 -11.66
CA VAL A 72 11.82 1.30 -10.26
C VAL A 72 11.47 0.06 -9.47
N PHE A 73 12.49 -0.63 -8.99
CA PHE A 73 12.32 -1.61 -7.93
C PHE A 73 12.13 -0.87 -6.61
N TYR A 74 10.88 -0.72 -6.17
CA TYR A 74 10.58 -0.24 -4.82
C TYR A 74 10.95 -1.34 -3.83
N ARG A 75 12.25 -1.42 -3.52
CA ARG A 75 12.82 -2.46 -2.67
C ARG A 75 12.12 -2.46 -1.32
N ARG A 76 11.61 -3.63 -0.95
CA ARG A 76 11.04 -4.02 0.35
C ARG A 76 12.12 -3.97 1.45
N TYR A 77 12.69 -2.80 1.70
CA TYR A 77 13.59 -2.51 2.80
C TYR A 77 13.05 -1.29 3.53
N LEU A 78 12.15 -1.56 4.47
CA LEU A 78 11.95 -0.89 5.75
C LEU A 78 10.96 -1.73 6.56
#